data_AF-H3HBN3-F1
#
_entry.id   AF-H3HBN3-F1
#
_cell.length_a   1.000
_cell.length_b   1.000
_cell.length_c   1.000
_cell.angle_alpha   90.00
_cell.angle_beta   90.00
_cell.angle_gamma   90.00
#
_symmetry.space_group_name_H-M   'P 1'
#
loop_
_entity.id
_entity.type
_entity.pdbx_description
1 polymer ?
#
loop_
_entity_poly.entity_id
_entity_poly.type
_entity_poly.pdbx_seq_one_letter_code
_entity_poly.pdbx_strand_id
1 'polypeptide(L)'
;MLQPSKHSPSRYQALAAGTRSSARAAHRVRLCYRDEAYRQRSEARAKCLIADAASPTSSSTSVLLAKKALKYRKVYDRMTGVDVNDPNFDVFEFLGVDWCKTEASSHV
;
A
#
# COMPACT_ATOMS: atom_id res chain seq x y z
N MET A 1 15.04 -4.90 -44.40
CA MET A 1 13.64 -5.22 -44.05
C MET A 1 13.62 -5.81 -42.65
N LEU A 2 13.10 -5.11 -41.64
CA LEU A 2 12.95 -5.62 -40.28
C LEU A 2 11.47 -5.85 -39.97
N GLN A 3 11.13 -7.07 -39.54
CA GLN A 3 9.80 -7.43 -39.05
C GLN A 3 9.62 -7.00 -37.59
N PRO A 4 8.44 -6.49 -37.18
CA PRO A 4 8.16 -6.21 -35.78
C PRO A 4 7.64 -7.45 -35.04
N SER A 5 8.31 -7.78 -33.95
CA SER A 5 7.92 -8.80 -32.95
C SER A 5 6.64 -8.36 -32.21
N LYS A 6 5.66 -9.25 -32.15
CA LYS A 6 4.36 -9.05 -31.49
C LYS A 6 4.50 -9.36 -30.00
N HIS A 7 4.41 -8.35 -29.15
CA HIS A 7 4.26 -8.54 -27.70
C HIS A 7 2.87 -9.09 -27.36
N SER A 8 2.83 -10.30 -26.79
CA SER A 8 1.65 -10.87 -26.16
C SER A 8 1.41 -10.21 -24.79
N PRO A 9 0.25 -9.59 -24.50
CA PRO A 9 -0.08 -9.20 -23.15
C PRO A 9 -0.60 -10.40 -22.36
N SER A 10 0.10 -10.66 -21.26
CA SER A 10 -0.14 -11.71 -20.28
C SER A 10 -1.57 -11.68 -19.74
N ARG A 11 -2.19 -12.85 -19.77
CA ARG A 11 -3.56 -13.17 -19.38
C ARG A 11 -3.64 -13.25 -17.86
N TYR A 12 -3.87 -12.13 -17.18
CA TYR A 12 -4.32 -12.17 -15.78
C TYR A 12 -5.84 -12.30 -15.74
N GLN A 13 -6.28 -13.54 -15.71
CA GLN A 13 -7.69 -13.89 -15.52
C GLN A 13 -8.05 -13.59 -14.06
N ALA A 14 -8.76 -12.48 -13.85
CA ALA A 14 -9.28 -12.10 -12.54
C ALA A 14 -10.44 -13.03 -12.17
N LEU A 15 -10.22 -13.91 -11.19
CA LEU A 15 -11.29 -14.63 -10.52
C LEU A 15 -11.99 -13.65 -9.56
N ALA A 16 -13.16 -13.20 -10.00
CA ALA A 16 -14.07 -12.38 -9.22
C ALA A 16 -14.77 -13.22 -8.15
N ALA A 17 -14.59 -12.87 -6.89
CA ALA A 17 -15.53 -13.18 -5.82
C ALA A 17 -15.35 -12.15 -4.69
N GLY A 18 -16.36 -11.30 -4.48
CA GLY A 18 -16.39 -10.36 -3.37
C GLY A 18 -16.98 -9.00 -3.73
N THR A 19 -18.31 -8.95 -3.83
CA THR A 19 -19.06 -7.69 -3.94
C THR A 19 -18.85 -6.82 -2.70
N ARG A 20 -17.97 -5.83 -2.81
CA ARG A 20 -18.06 -4.54 -2.11
C ARG A 20 -17.53 -3.47 -3.06
N SER A 21 -18.37 -3.12 -4.05
CA SER A 21 -18.15 -1.98 -4.91
C SER A 21 -18.36 -0.70 -4.10
N SER A 22 -17.29 -0.23 -3.47
CA SER A 22 -17.15 1.16 -3.05
C SER A 22 -15.92 1.67 -3.79
N ALA A 23 -15.92 2.91 -4.26
CA ALA A 23 -14.79 3.52 -4.97
C ALA A 23 -13.43 3.38 -4.23
N ARG A 24 -13.43 3.05 -2.93
CA ARG A 24 -12.26 2.62 -2.13
C ARG A 24 -11.58 1.32 -2.61
N ALA A 25 -12.29 0.43 -3.29
CA ALA A 25 -11.74 -0.83 -3.81
C ALA A 25 -10.81 -0.61 -5.03
N ALA A 26 -10.95 0.52 -5.73
CA ALA A 26 -10.24 0.78 -6.99
C ALA A 26 -8.72 1.01 -6.86
N HIS A 27 -8.21 1.26 -5.65
CA HIS A 27 -6.79 1.56 -5.41
C HIS A 27 -6.13 0.65 -4.37
N ARG A 28 -6.68 -0.55 -4.13
CA ARG A 28 -6.11 -1.48 -3.15
C ARG A 28 -4.94 -2.26 -3.75
N VAL A 29 -3.78 -2.17 -3.11
CA VAL A 29 -2.57 -2.94 -3.46
C VAL A 29 -2.49 -4.16 -2.55
N ARG A 30 -2.24 -5.34 -3.11
CA ARG A 30 -2.05 -6.57 -2.34
C ARG A 30 -0.57 -6.87 -2.15
N LEU A 31 -0.12 -7.02 -0.91
CA LEU A 31 1.26 -7.38 -0.56
C LEU A 31 1.30 -8.78 0.07
N CYS A 32 2.00 -9.69 -0.59
CA CYS A 32 2.22 -11.04 -0.08
C CYS A 32 3.47 -11.06 0.81
N TYR A 33 3.40 -11.71 1.96
CA TYR A 33 4.52 -11.76 2.91
C TYR A 33 4.63 -13.14 3.57
N ARG A 34 5.85 -13.52 3.97
CA ARG A 34 6.12 -14.77 4.71
C ARG A 34 6.52 -14.51 6.15
N ASP A 35 7.36 -13.52 6.35
CA ASP A 35 7.91 -13.13 7.66
C ASP A 35 7.02 -12.10 8.35
N GLU A 36 6.48 -12.46 9.51
CA GLU A 36 5.67 -11.54 10.33
C GLU A 36 6.50 -10.36 10.85
N ALA A 37 7.78 -10.58 11.15
CA ALA A 37 8.67 -9.50 11.58
C ALA A 37 8.88 -8.48 10.44
N TYR A 38 8.88 -8.92 9.18
CA TYR A 38 8.90 -8.01 8.03
C TYR A 38 7.64 -7.15 7.99
N ARG A 39 6.46 -7.75 8.14
CA ARG A 39 5.19 -7.01 8.18
C ARG A 39 5.19 -5.96 9.30
N GLN A 40 5.62 -6.33 10.51
CA GLN A 40 5.70 -5.41 11.65
C GLN A 40 6.67 -4.24 11.41
N ARG A 41 7.85 -4.50 10.82
CA ARG A 41 8.80 -3.44 10.45
C ARG A 41 8.22 -2.49 9.40
N SER A 42 7.53 -3.04 8.40
CA SER A 42 6.84 -2.25 7.39
C SER A 42 5.75 -1.37 7.99
N GLU A 43 5.03 -1.88 8.99
CA GLU A 43 4.00 -1.14 9.72
C GLU A 43 4.60 0.04 10.48
N ALA A 44 5.61 -0.23 11.32
CA ALA A 44 6.30 0.80 12.10
C ALA A 44 6.86 1.88 11.17
N ARG A 45 7.49 1.48 10.05
CA ARG A 45 8.05 2.43 9.09
C ARG A 45 6.95 3.26 8.40
N ALA A 46 5.82 2.67 8.06
CA ALA A 46 4.69 3.39 7.48
C ALA A 46 4.12 4.41 8.47
N LYS A 47 3.96 4.04 9.75
CA LYS A 47 3.52 4.96 10.82
C LYS A 47 4.47 6.16 10.94
N CYS A 48 5.78 5.94 10.97
CA CYS A 48 6.77 7.04 11.00
C CYS A 48 6.66 7.94 9.77
N LEU A 49 6.55 7.38 8.57
CA LEU A 49 6.44 8.18 7.33
C LEU A 49 5.16 9.03 7.30
N ILE A 50 4.06 8.52 7.84
CA ILE A 50 2.82 9.28 7.98
C ILE A 50 3.01 10.36 9.04
N ALA A 51 3.53 10.06 10.23
CA ALA A 51 3.82 11.08 11.25
C ALA A 51 4.71 12.22 10.70
N ASP A 52 5.77 11.86 9.99
CA ASP A 52 6.69 12.79 9.35
C ASP A 52 6.01 13.64 8.28
N ALA A 53 5.12 13.04 7.49
CA ALA A 53 4.34 13.76 6.48
C ALA A 53 3.25 14.66 7.09
N ALA A 54 2.73 14.35 8.28
CA ALA A 54 1.83 15.22 9.05
C ALA A 54 2.57 16.42 9.62
N SER A 55 3.86 16.27 9.93
CA SER A 55 4.65 17.32 10.54
C SER A 55 4.79 18.54 9.61
N PRO A 56 4.37 19.74 10.06
CA PRO A 56 4.50 20.96 9.27
C PRO A 56 5.95 21.43 9.17
N THR A 57 6.82 21.00 10.09
CA THR A 57 8.20 21.50 10.22
C THR A 57 9.22 20.63 9.48
N SER A 58 8.87 19.40 9.11
CA SER A 58 9.81 18.48 8.45
C SER A 58 9.85 18.68 6.93
N SER A 59 11.07 18.86 6.41
CA SER A 59 11.36 19.19 4.99
C SER A 59 12.37 18.26 4.32
N SER A 60 12.74 17.15 4.96
CA SER A 60 13.67 16.19 4.35
C SER A 60 13.09 15.62 3.05
N THR A 61 13.96 15.19 2.14
CA THR A 61 13.53 14.62 0.84
C THR A 61 12.54 13.46 1.02
N SER A 62 12.75 12.59 2.01
CA SER A 62 11.83 11.49 2.31
C SER A 62 10.46 11.97 2.76
N VAL A 63 10.39 13.03 3.57
CA VAL A 63 9.12 13.64 3.99
C VAL A 63 8.40 14.25 2.80
N LEU A 64 9.10 14.98 1.93
CA LEU A 64 8.51 15.58 0.74
C LEU A 64 7.95 14.50 -0.21
N LEU A 65 8.68 13.39 -0.39
CA LEU A 65 8.21 12.25 -1.17
C LEU A 65 7.00 11.58 -0.54
N ALA A 66 6.97 11.41 0.78
CA ALA A 66 5.83 10.85 1.50
C ALA A 66 4.59 11.75 1.35
N LYS A 67 4.74 13.06 1.58
CA LYS A 67 3.68 14.07 1.37
C LYS A 67 3.13 13.98 -0.06
N LYS A 68 4.02 13.91 -1.06
CA LYS A 68 3.64 13.80 -2.47
C LYS A 68 2.91 12.49 -2.77
N ALA A 69 3.40 11.36 -2.29
CA ALA A 69 2.78 10.05 -2.47
C ALA A 69 1.36 10.00 -1.87
N LEU A 70 1.18 10.54 -0.65
CA LEU A 70 -0.11 10.62 0.01
C LEU A 70 -1.09 11.52 -0.73
N LYS A 71 -0.61 12.63 -1.31
CA LYS A 71 -1.43 13.51 -2.16
C LYS A 71 -1.91 12.80 -3.43
N TYR A 72 -1.03 12.11 -4.14
CA TYR A 72 -1.43 11.33 -5.33
C TYR A 72 -2.43 10.23 -5.02
N ARG A 73 -2.32 9.61 -3.84
CA ARG A 73 -3.29 8.60 -3.37
C ARG A 73 -4.59 9.20 -2.83
N LYS A 74 -4.74 10.53 -2.78
CA LYS A 74 -5.90 11.22 -2.16
C LYS A 74 -6.12 10.77 -0.71
N VAL A 75 -5.03 10.55 0.01
CA VAL A 75 -5.00 10.16 1.43
C VAL A 75 -4.58 11.35 2.31
N TYR A 76 -3.78 12.26 1.77
CA TYR A 76 -3.19 13.38 2.52
C TYR A 76 -4.22 14.22 3.28
N ASP A 77 -5.36 14.57 2.66
CA ASP A 77 -6.38 15.40 3.32
C ASP A 77 -7.09 14.64 4.46
N ARG A 78 -7.26 13.33 4.30
CA ARG A 78 -7.86 12.43 5.31
C ARG A 78 -6.97 12.24 6.55
N MET A 79 -5.73 12.68 6.47
CA MET A 79 -4.76 12.57 7.55
C MET A 79 -4.95 13.64 8.63
N THR A 80 -5.70 14.69 8.31
CA THR A 80 -6.07 15.73 9.29
C THR A 80 -6.91 15.09 10.40
N GLY A 81 -6.39 15.09 11.63
CA GLY A 81 -7.05 14.49 12.79
C GLY A 81 -6.86 12.97 12.96
N VAL A 82 -6.02 12.32 12.16
CA VAL A 82 -5.66 10.91 12.37
C VAL A 82 -4.54 10.81 13.40
N ASP A 83 -4.79 10.10 14.51
CA ASP A 83 -3.73 9.67 15.42
C ASP A 83 -3.12 8.36 14.95
N VAL A 84 -1.92 8.44 14.38
CA VAL A 84 -1.17 7.28 13.90
C VAL A 84 -0.65 6.38 15.03
N ASN A 85 -0.66 6.86 16.27
CA ASN A 85 -0.22 6.12 17.44
C ASN A 85 -1.36 5.37 18.13
N ASP A 86 -2.62 5.55 17.70
CA ASP A 86 -3.74 4.77 18.19
C ASP A 86 -3.46 3.27 17.96
N PRO A 87 -3.50 2.43 19.02
CA PRO A 87 -3.32 0.98 18.88
C PRO A 87 -4.30 0.32 17.89
N ASN A 88 -5.46 0.93 17.66
CA ASN A 88 -6.49 0.43 16.75
C ASN A 88 -6.34 0.97 15.31
N PHE A 89 -5.37 1.85 15.07
CA PHE A 89 -5.14 2.41 13.74
C PHE A 89 -4.43 1.41 12.83
N ASP A 90 -5.17 0.85 11.87
CA ASP A 90 -4.60 0.05 10.79
C ASP A 90 -4.05 0.96 9.68
N VAL A 91 -2.74 1.17 9.73
CA VAL A 91 -2.01 1.98 8.75
C VAL A 91 -2.11 1.43 7.33
N PHE A 92 -2.23 0.11 7.18
CA PHE A 92 -2.29 -0.51 5.87
C PHE A 92 -3.67 -0.35 5.25
N GLU A 93 -4.73 -0.56 6.03
CA GLU A 93 -6.08 -0.26 5.59
C GLU A 93 -6.21 1.22 5.18
N PHE A 94 -5.65 2.12 5.99
CA PHE A 94 -5.63 3.55 5.69
C PHE A 94 -4.96 3.88 4.34
N LEU A 95 -3.84 3.21 4.03
CA LEU A 95 -3.10 3.34 2.78
C LEU A 95 -3.69 2.54 1.61
N GLY A 96 -4.75 1.76 1.84
CA GLY A 96 -5.34 0.86 0.85
C GLY A 96 -4.43 -0.33 0.51
N VAL A 97 -3.79 -0.92 1.51
CA VAL A 97 -2.91 -2.08 1.35
C VAL A 97 -3.53 -3.30 2.03
N ASP A 98 -3.71 -4.36 1.27
CA ASP A 98 -4.15 -5.67 1.77
C ASP A 98 -2.94 -6.58 1.92
N TRP A 99 -2.67 -7.06 3.13
CA TRP A 99 -1.61 -8.05 3.35
C TRP A 99 -2.15 -9.47 3.20
N CYS A 100 -1.38 -10.31 2.54
CA CYS A 100 -1.68 -11.73 2.39
C CYS A 100 -0.49 -12.55 2.87
N LYS A 101 -0.68 -13.34 3.93
CA LYS A 101 0.34 -14.29 4.36
C LYS A 101 0.47 -15.38 3.30
N THR A 102 1.65 -15.52 2.74
CA THR A 102 1.98 -16.63 1.85
C THR A 102 2.43 -17.78 2.72
N GLU A 103 1.52 -18.75 2.91
CA GLU A 103 1.89 -20.09 3.34
C GLU A 103 3.02 -20.57 2.42
N ALA A 104 4.15 -21.03 2.98
CA ALA A 104 5.16 -21.67 2.15
C ALA A 104 4.45 -22.85 1.48
N SER A 105 4.33 -22.83 0.15
CA SER A 105 3.86 -23.99 -0.60
C SER A 105 4.74 -25.15 -0.17
N SER A 106 4.19 -26.05 0.64
CA SER A 106 4.73 -27.37 0.91
C SER A 106 4.66 -28.11 -0.42
N HIS A 107 5.67 -27.88 -1.25
CA HIS A 107 5.91 -28.68 -2.44
C HIS A 107 6.37 -30.04 -1.91
N VAL A 108 5.44 -30.97 -1.88
CA VAL A 108 5.67 -32.41 -1.65
C VAL A 108 6.45 -32.96 -2.84
#